data_AF-A0A9P6CWF6-F1
#
_entry.id   AF-A0A9P6CWF6-F1
#
_cell.length_a   1.000
_cell.length_b   1.000
_cell.length_c   1.000
_cell.angle_alpha   90.00
_cell.angle_beta   90.00
_cell.angle_gamma   90.00
#
_symmetry.space_group_name_H-M   'P 1'
#
loop_
_entity.id
_entity.type
_entity.pdbx_description
1 polymer ?
#
loop_
_entity_poly.entity_id
_entity_poly.type
_entity_poly.pdbx_seq_one_letter_code
_entity_poly.pdbx_strand_id
1 'polypeptide(L)'
;MASSTAAASSQLPQRLKKRRWTRDQLLAQLKIIGNLGAPLPYGLPPSPPESRAASPAAGSKRKLEPSSDPDAVKRPRTNLSTDRSQNQRSDPPTAVSTNPSLKSTKTPSSDSASLPPTRQLAPTPSHFTSRSEPCEDGEVREEPTAAISPLRDLNVDVPIRRPKKGKVSLRLCDALHDKYHSAGRQLKYSGDARFWSSFPTSSRDFRPIHDPPPPNSLYHKHGGLIARLELLDALVCFTYSIWNRDYPRRACNRDTWRTIEGFLIWCKGKWTTEEGVSDAERAFLGLIYMIEAFIQGRKIVYAIRGHLSNEVNELHNSMSKKVATAATTAIEGDPVSAASFGIPNGKAPPMLPSPSSANSTPVNREDGTPNNSNSANRQAGGPSRQITYTGSVPFNLVPEYLTKSLTPIPNHVMDAMGAVTETINPTLVSSLKELTLDFQGTTWCLNSSQDTLNLPTLRRCFPKTWARMMFTTLTSTEEHEPDFEDEEGELFWPDQAVTGEGLGWVCLMGKAMIMEFGKPYGYKSLDGVVPKPRESGPGSTSAPGQPSNQRSSTSSGPPR
;
A
#
# COMPACT_ATOMS: atom_id res chain seq x y z
N MET A 1 -18.32 39.39 42.05
CA MET A 1 -18.45 37.93 41.89
C MET A 1 -19.75 37.66 41.15
N ALA A 2 -19.67 37.35 39.86
CA ALA A 2 -20.82 36.90 39.06
C ALA A 2 -20.29 36.03 37.91
N SER A 3 -20.56 34.73 37.97
CA SER A 3 -20.17 33.75 36.97
C SER A 3 -21.13 33.80 35.78
N SER A 4 -20.60 33.96 34.57
CA SER A 4 -21.33 33.78 33.32
C SER A 4 -21.01 32.40 32.74
N THR A 5 -22.00 31.52 32.72
CA THR A 5 -21.99 30.24 31.99
C THR A 5 -22.38 30.47 30.53
N ALA A 6 -21.43 30.27 29.61
CA ALA A 6 -21.69 30.24 28.17
C ALA A 6 -22.01 28.80 27.73
N ALA A 7 -23.22 28.60 27.20
CA ALA A 7 -23.67 27.35 26.62
C ALA A 7 -23.08 27.17 25.21
N ALA A 8 -22.36 26.07 24.98
CA ALA A 8 -21.88 25.67 23.67
C ALA A 8 -22.99 24.95 22.90
N SER A 9 -23.42 25.52 21.78
CA SER A 9 -24.36 24.88 20.85
C SER A 9 -23.62 23.91 19.94
N SER A 10 -23.90 22.62 20.10
CA SER A 10 -23.44 21.55 19.23
C SER A 10 -24.18 21.60 17.89
N GLN A 11 -23.50 22.00 16.82
CA GLN A 11 -24.04 21.88 15.46
C GLN A 11 -23.90 20.44 14.95
N LEU A 12 -25.04 19.82 14.62
CA LEU A 12 -25.13 18.51 13.98
C LEU A 12 -24.56 18.55 12.54
N PRO A 13 -23.93 17.46 12.06
CA PRO A 13 -23.41 17.39 10.70
C PRO A 13 -24.55 17.43 9.67
N GLN A 14 -24.58 18.48 8.86
CA GLN A 14 -25.55 18.62 7.78
C GLN A 14 -25.32 17.53 6.72
N ARG A 15 -26.31 16.64 6.58
CA ARG A 15 -26.39 15.68 5.47
C ARG A 15 -26.29 16.42 4.14
N LEU A 16 -25.27 16.13 3.34
CA LEU A 16 -25.13 16.64 1.98
C LEU A 16 -26.35 16.23 1.18
N LYS A 17 -27.22 17.21 0.86
CA LYS A 17 -28.40 17.00 0.03
C LYS A 17 -27.95 16.53 -1.34
N LYS A 18 -28.32 15.31 -1.73
CA LYS A 18 -28.12 14.75 -3.08
C LYS A 18 -28.64 15.78 -4.10
N ARG A 19 -27.72 16.35 -4.88
CA ARG A 19 -28.04 17.37 -5.90
C ARG A 19 -28.90 16.70 -6.97
N ARG A 20 -30.16 17.12 -7.10
CA ARG A 20 -31.03 16.65 -8.19
C ARG A 20 -30.42 17.10 -9.51
N TRP A 21 -30.24 16.16 -10.43
CA TRP A 21 -29.74 16.44 -11.77
C TRP A 21 -30.75 17.33 -12.50
N THR A 22 -30.26 18.34 -13.20
CA THR A 22 -31.12 19.13 -14.09
C THR A 22 -31.38 18.32 -15.37
N ARG A 23 -32.51 18.60 -16.03
CA ARG A 23 -32.90 17.95 -17.30
C ARG A 23 -31.77 18.01 -18.32
N ASP A 24 -31.08 19.16 -18.41
CA ASP A 24 -30.00 19.36 -19.36
C ASP A 24 -28.75 18.54 -19.04
N GLN A 25 -28.43 18.35 -17.75
CA GLN A 25 -27.32 17.48 -17.32
C GLN A 25 -27.60 16.02 -17.64
N LEU A 26 -28.86 15.58 -17.48
CA LEU A 26 -29.28 14.24 -17.86
C LEU A 26 -29.19 14.03 -19.37
N LEU A 27 -29.65 15.00 -20.17
CA LEU A 27 -29.58 14.94 -21.63
C LEU A 27 -28.14 14.97 -22.14
N ALA A 28 -27.26 15.75 -21.53
CA ALA A 28 -25.83 15.78 -21.86
C ALA A 28 -25.16 14.43 -21.61
N GLN A 29 -25.49 13.76 -20.50
CA GLN A 29 -24.97 12.43 -20.16
C GLN A 29 -25.57 11.32 -21.03
N LEU A 30 -26.84 11.41 -21.40
CA LEU A 30 -27.44 10.50 -22.39
C LEU A 30 -26.80 10.64 -23.77
N LYS A 31 -26.33 11.83 -24.15
CA LYS A 31 -25.62 12.05 -25.41
C LYS A 31 -24.24 11.38 -25.45
N ILE A 32 -23.60 11.16 -24.30
CA ILE A 32 -22.31 10.43 -24.18
C ILE A 32 -22.50 8.93 -24.45
N ILE A 33 -23.67 8.38 -24.09
CA ILE A 33 -23.98 6.94 -24.25
C ILE A 33 -24.21 6.57 -25.73
N GLY A 34 -24.37 7.57 -26.61
CA GLY A 34 -24.61 7.37 -28.04
C GLY A 34 -26.02 6.85 -28.31
N ASN A 35 -26.41 6.81 -29.60
CA ASN A 35 -27.65 6.16 -30.00
C ASN A 35 -27.50 4.66 -29.73
N LEU A 36 -28.20 4.15 -28.72
CA LEU A 36 -28.37 2.72 -28.51
C LEU A 36 -28.85 2.11 -29.83
N GLY A 37 -28.04 1.23 -30.41
CA GLY A 37 -28.34 0.58 -31.68
C GLY A 37 -29.72 -0.07 -31.66
N ALA A 38 -30.40 -0.07 -32.80
CA ALA A 38 -31.72 -0.67 -32.94
C ALA A 38 -31.71 -2.11 -32.36
N PRO A 39 -32.74 -2.51 -31.60
CA PRO A 39 -32.83 -3.85 -31.04
C PRO A 39 -32.65 -4.89 -32.15
N LEU A 40 -31.86 -5.92 -31.88
CA LEU A 40 -31.57 -6.98 -32.84
C LEU A 40 -32.88 -7.57 -33.39
N PRO A 41 -32.98 -7.80 -34.72
CA PRO A 41 -34.19 -8.31 -35.34
C PRO A 41 -34.57 -9.69 -34.76
N TYR A 42 -35.86 -9.92 -34.55
CA TYR A 42 -36.45 -11.14 -33.97
C TYR A 42 -36.21 -12.44 -34.78
N GLY A 43 -35.46 -12.38 -35.87
CA GLY A 43 -35.20 -13.50 -36.78
C GLY A 43 -33.78 -14.09 -36.70
N LEU A 44 -33.05 -13.85 -35.61
CA LEU A 44 -31.74 -14.49 -35.43
C LEU A 44 -31.91 -15.98 -35.10
N PRO A 45 -31.16 -16.88 -35.75
CA PRO A 45 -31.21 -18.31 -35.45
C PRO A 45 -30.77 -18.57 -33.99
N PRO A 46 -31.31 -19.62 -33.34
CA PRO A 46 -30.92 -19.99 -31.99
C PRO A 46 -29.41 -20.23 -31.95
N SER A 47 -28.74 -19.60 -30.98
CA SER A 47 -27.30 -19.75 -30.78
C SER A 47 -26.95 -21.25 -30.59
N PRO A 48 -25.83 -21.72 -31.16
CA PRO A 48 -25.43 -23.11 -31.05
C PRO A 48 -25.22 -23.51 -29.58
N PRO A 49 -25.54 -24.76 -29.20
CA PRO A 49 -25.39 -25.21 -27.83
C PRO A 49 -23.93 -25.11 -27.36
N GLU A 50 -23.79 -24.60 -26.14
CA GLU A 50 -22.54 -24.39 -25.43
C GLU A 50 -21.72 -25.69 -25.46
N SER A 51 -20.57 -25.64 -26.14
CA SER A 51 -19.70 -26.81 -26.31
C SER A 51 -19.14 -27.21 -24.95
N ARG A 52 -19.48 -28.44 -24.55
CA ARG A 52 -19.06 -29.13 -23.34
C ARG A 52 -17.57 -28.95 -23.05
N ALA A 53 -17.24 -28.47 -21.86
CA ALA A 53 -15.92 -28.58 -21.26
C ALA A 53 -15.66 -30.05 -20.84
N ALA A 54 -15.17 -30.87 -21.77
CA ALA A 54 -14.61 -32.18 -21.48
C ALA A 54 -13.07 -32.12 -21.61
N SER A 55 -12.43 -32.17 -20.45
CA SER A 55 -11.05 -32.55 -20.08
C SER A 55 -10.25 -33.44 -21.08
N PRO A 56 -8.89 -33.46 -21.03
CA PRO A 56 -8.26 -34.28 -19.98
C PRO A 56 -6.92 -33.79 -19.40
N ALA A 57 -6.73 -34.16 -18.13
CA ALA A 57 -5.43 -34.29 -17.47
C ALA A 57 -4.54 -35.34 -18.15
N ALA A 58 -3.22 -35.13 -18.13
CA ALA A 58 -2.24 -36.20 -18.38
C ALA A 58 -1.05 -36.07 -17.43
N GLY A 59 -0.74 -37.17 -16.75
CA GLY A 59 0.38 -37.31 -15.84
C GLY A 59 1.64 -37.94 -16.48
N SER A 60 2.73 -37.81 -15.71
CA SER A 60 3.90 -38.70 -15.54
C SER A 60 4.53 -39.50 -16.70
N LYS A 61 5.85 -39.30 -16.82
CA LYS A 61 6.96 -40.23 -17.18
C LYS A 61 6.99 -40.88 -18.58
N ARG A 62 8.03 -40.51 -19.36
CA ARG A 62 9.09 -41.44 -19.84
C ARG A 62 10.30 -40.71 -20.45
N LYS A 63 11.50 -41.24 -20.13
CA LYS A 63 12.81 -41.05 -20.80
C LYS A 63 12.71 -41.36 -22.30
N LEU A 64 13.47 -40.64 -23.14
CA LEU A 64 14.48 -41.16 -24.09
C LEU A 64 15.08 -40.00 -24.94
N GLU A 65 16.41 -39.99 -25.02
CA GLU A 65 17.32 -39.26 -25.94
C GLU A 65 17.27 -39.82 -27.40
N PRO A 66 18.14 -39.46 -28.40
CA PRO A 66 19.06 -38.31 -28.64
C PRO A 66 19.03 -37.75 -30.10
N SER A 67 19.93 -36.77 -30.36
CA SER A 67 20.52 -36.37 -31.66
C SER A 67 19.63 -35.53 -32.60
N SER A 68 20.11 -34.48 -33.27
CA SER A 68 21.40 -34.37 -33.97
C SER A 68 21.80 -32.90 -34.23
N ASP A 69 23.05 -32.60 -33.92
CA ASP A 69 23.88 -31.51 -34.48
C ASP A 69 24.29 -31.90 -35.92
N PRO A 70 24.44 -30.94 -36.87
CA PRO A 70 25.80 -30.53 -37.21
C PRO A 70 25.97 -29.04 -37.59
N ASP A 71 26.88 -28.39 -36.86
CA ASP A 71 28.20 -27.92 -37.32
C ASP A 71 28.34 -26.63 -38.17
N ALA A 72 29.21 -25.76 -37.61
CA ALA A 72 30.16 -24.83 -38.22
C ALA A 72 29.70 -23.69 -39.15
N VAL A 73 30.03 -22.43 -38.81
CA VAL A 73 31.02 -21.58 -39.53
C VAL A 73 31.56 -20.44 -38.64
N LYS A 74 32.87 -20.53 -38.41
CA LYS A 74 33.97 -19.53 -38.27
C LYS A 74 33.69 -18.03 -38.03
N ARG A 75 34.43 -17.54 -37.02
CA ARG A 75 34.89 -16.17 -36.68
C ARG A 75 35.12 -15.20 -37.86
N PRO A 76 35.12 -13.89 -37.57
CA PRO A 76 36.40 -13.18 -37.64
C PRO A 76 36.71 -12.27 -36.42
N ARG A 77 38.02 -12.08 -36.23
CA ARG A 77 38.73 -11.31 -35.22
C ARG A 77 39.46 -10.16 -35.92
N THR A 78 39.31 -8.92 -35.47
CA THR A 78 40.17 -7.75 -35.78
C THR A 78 40.17 -6.87 -34.52
N ASN A 79 41.23 -6.80 -33.70
CA ASN A 79 42.52 -6.11 -33.81
C ASN A 79 42.46 -4.58 -34.05
N LEU A 80 42.89 -3.87 -32.98
CA LEU A 80 43.84 -2.74 -32.93
C LEU A 80 43.52 -1.43 -33.64
N SER A 81 43.42 -0.36 -32.83
CA SER A 81 44.19 0.87 -33.04
C SER A 81 44.61 1.48 -31.69
N THR A 82 45.89 1.79 -31.64
CA THR A 82 46.68 2.39 -30.56
C THR A 82 46.85 3.88 -30.87
N ASP A 83 46.71 4.78 -29.89
CA ASP A 83 47.60 5.95 -29.67
C ASP A 83 47.13 6.65 -28.39
N ARG A 84 47.85 6.62 -27.26
CA ARG A 84 49.13 7.27 -26.92
C ARG A 84 49.07 8.80 -27.04
N SER A 85 48.80 9.44 -25.90
CA SER A 85 49.52 10.68 -25.53
C SER A 85 49.73 10.69 -24.01
N GLN A 86 51.00 10.59 -23.65
CA GLN A 86 51.53 10.99 -22.35
C GLN A 86 51.36 12.50 -22.18
N ASN A 87 51.03 12.95 -20.97
CA ASN A 87 51.65 14.10 -20.30
C ASN A 87 51.14 14.12 -18.85
N GLN A 88 51.99 13.74 -17.91
CA GLN A 88 52.90 14.60 -17.14
C GLN A 88 52.27 15.03 -15.82
N ARG A 89 52.95 14.58 -14.75
CA ARG A 89 52.84 15.06 -13.38
C ARG A 89 53.06 16.56 -13.32
N SER A 90 52.30 17.23 -12.47
CA SER A 90 52.80 18.38 -11.71
C SER A 90 51.95 18.58 -10.45
N ASP A 91 52.64 18.54 -9.32
CA ASP A 91 52.18 18.92 -7.99
C ASP A 91 51.68 20.38 -7.95
N PRO A 92 50.76 20.76 -7.03
CA PRO A 92 50.52 22.16 -6.72
C PRO A 92 51.38 22.61 -5.52
N PRO A 93 52.06 23.77 -5.59
CA PRO A 93 52.71 24.37 -4.45
C PRO A 93 51.74 25.23 -3.63
N THR A 94 51.95 25.17 -2.33
CA THR A 94 51.66 26.20 -1.33
C THR A 94 52.22 27.58 -1.71
N ALA A 95 51.41 28.64 -1.56
CA ALA A 95 51.71 29.87 -0.80
C ALA A 95 50.74 31.02 -1.18
N VAL A 96 49.98 31.55 -0.20
CA VAL A 96 50.15 32.89 0.42
C VAL A 96 49.89 34.07 -0.53
N SER A 97 48.84 34.86 -0.27
CA SER A 97 48.97 36.21 0.31
C SER A 97 47.64 37.00 0.34
N THR A 98 47.34 37.59 1.53
CA THR A 98 46.84 38.97 1.80
C THR A 98 45.68 39.53 0.96
N ASN A 99 44.60 40.13 1.50
CA ASN A 99 44.57 41.25 2.47
C ASN A 99 43.07 41.63 2.81
N PRO A 100 42.73 42.71 3.56
CA PRO A 100 42.10 42.60 4.89
C PRO A 100 40.71 43.26 5.05
N SER A 101 40.13 43.14 6.26
CA SER A 101 39.63 44.27 7.09
C SER A 101 38.17 44.22 7.62
N LEU A 102 38.10 44.20 8.96
CA LEU A 102 37.21 44.95 9.89
C LEU A 102 35.70 44.65 10.03
N LYS A 103 35.35 44.03 11.19
CA LYS A 103 34.55 44.59 12.33
C LYS A 103 34.21 43.43 13.28
N SER A 104 34.90 43.23 14.40
CA SER A 104 34.76 43.89 15.72
C SER A 104 33.35 43.82 16.32
N THR A 105 33.13 42.85 17.22
CA THR A 105 32.30 43.02 18.43
C THR A 105 32.82 42.11 19.54
N LYS A 106 32.85 42.67 20.75
CA LYS A 106 33.52 42.22 21.98
C LYS A 106 32.79 41.08 22.72
N THR A 107 33.61 40.20 23.32
CA THR A 107 33.59 39.51 24.64
C THR A 107 32.56 39.96 25.70
N PRO A 108 32.19 39.16 26.75
CA PRO A 108 33.04 38.25 27.60
C PRO A 108 32.43 36.83 27.86
N SER A 109 33.16 35.72 27.95
CA SER A 109 34.10 35.14 28.97
C SER A 109 33.47 34.70 30.32
N SER A 110 33.66 33.39 30.62
CA SER A 110 33.53 32.60 31.88
C SER A 110 32.70 31.31 31.60
N ASP A 111 33.03 30.09 32.02
CA ASP A 111 34.08 29.60 32.92
C ASP A 111 34.45 28.15 32.59
N SER A 112 35.63 27.80 33.09
CA SER A 112 36.40 26.58 32.85
C SER A 112 36.09 25.53 33.93
N ALA A 113 35.90 24.26 33.55
CA ALA A 113 35.90 23.15 34.50
C ALA A 113 36.62 21.91 33.95
N SER A 114 37.86 21.77 34.41
CA SER A 114 38.68 20.58 34.68
C SER A 114 38.26 19.20 34.16
N LEU A 115 39.14 18.62 33.34
CA LEU A 115 39.33 17.17 33.13
C LEU A 115 40.27 16.59 34.21
N PRO A 116 40.08 15.34 34.67
CA PRO A 116 41.13 14.54 35.28
C PRO A 116 41.74 13.51 34.29
N PRO A 117 43.03 13.14 34.42
CA PRO A 117 43.64 12.10 33.61
C PRO A 117 43.58 10.76 34.33
N THR A 118 43.01 9.73 33.69
CA THR A 118 43.12 8.34 34.17
C THR A 118 43.69 7.45 33.08
N ARG A 119 44.94 7.05 33.30
CA ARG A 119 45.62 5.88 32.72
C ARG A 119 44.79 4.62 32.96
N GLN A 120 44.58 3.80 31.93
CA GLN A 120 44.50 2.33 32.01
C GLN A 120 44.53 1.77 30.57
N LEU A 121 45.69 1.26 30.13
CA LEU A 121 46.06 -0.16 30.07
C LEU A 121 45.31 -0.94 28.98
N ALA A 122 46.08 -1.31 27.96
CA ALA A 122 45.69 -2.16 26.84
C ALA A 122 45.39 -3.59 27.29
N PRO A 123 44.36 -4.25 26.74
CA PRO A 123 44.24 -5.69 26.76
C PRO A 123 44.85 -6.30 25.49
N THR A 124 45.80 -7.19 25.71
CA THR A 124 46.32 -8.19 24.76
C THR A 124 45.20 -9.03 24.14
N PRO A 125 45.20 -9.27 22.81
CA PRO A 125 44.33 -10.28 22.22
C PRO A 125 44.87 -11.68 22.52
N SER A 126 44.12 -12.44 23.30
CA SER A 126 44.33 -13.87 23.53
C SER A 126 44.01 -14.66 22.26
N HIS A 127 44.99 -15.38 21.76
CA HIS A 127 44.85 -16.42 20.74
C HIS A 127 43.85 -17.49 21.20
N PHE A 128 42.71 -17.61 20.51
CA PHE A 128 41.92 -18.84 20.54
C PHE A 128 42.50 -19.80 19.49
N THR A 129 43.19 -20.81 20.00
CA THR A 129 43.62 -21.98 19.24
C THR A 129 42.42 -22.82 18.82
N SER A 130 42.44 -23.14 17.53
CA SER A 130 41.62 -24.10 16.81
C SER A 130 41.30 -25.36 17.61
N ARG A 131 40.02 -25.71 17.68
CA ARG A 131 39.58 -27.08 17.97
C ARG A 131 38.93 -27.62 16.70
N SER A 132 39.73 -28.35 15.93
CA SER A 132 39.31 -29.16 14.80
C SER A 132 38.54 -30.37 15.31
N GLU A 133 37.25 -30.46 14.98
CA GLU A 133 36.53 -31.72 15.03
C GLU A 133 36.85 -32.54 13.77
N PRO A 134 37.10 -33.86 13.90
CA PRO A 134 37.27 -34.74 12.75
C PRO A 134 35.89 -35.10 12.20
N CYS A 135 35.50 -34.51 11.06
CA CYS A 135 34.41 -35.04 10.25
C CYS A 135 34.95 -36.19 9.40
N GLU A 136 34.55 -37.39 9.81
CA GLU A 136 34.75 -38.66 9.12
C GLU A 136 33.76 -38.76 7.95
N ASP A 137 34.35 -38.77 6.76
CA ASP A 137 34.03 -39.60 5.59
C ASP A 137 32.70 -39.40 4.84
N GLY A 138 32.84 -39.08 3.54
CA GLY A 138 31.95 -39.64 2.52
C GLY A 138 31.04 -38.72 1.71
N GLU A 139 31.47 -37.54 1.24
CA GLU A 139 30.78 -36.88 0.12
C GLU A 139 31.72 -36.50 -1.04
N VAL A 140 31.25 -36.83 -2.23
CA VAL A 140 31.95 -36.75 -3.51
C VAL A 140 32.25 -35.29 -3.87
N ARG A 141 33.54 -35.03 -4.15
CA ARG A 141 34.11 -33.74 -4.52
C ARG A 141 33.41 -33.14 -5.74
N GLU A 142 32.49 -32.18 -5.53
CA GLU A 142 32.03 -31.29 -6.58
C GLU A 142 33.08 -30.22 -6.91
N GLU A 143 33.02 -29.82 -8.18
CA GLU A 143 33.90 -29.00 -9.00
C GLU A 143 34.39 -27.70 -8.34
N PRO A 144 35.65 -27.25 -8.57
CA PRO A 144 36.22 -26.08 -7.91
C PRO A 144 35.48 -24.80 -8.33
N THR A 145 34.64 -24.29 -7.44
CA THR A 145 34.06 -22.96 -7.57
C THR A 145 35.20 -21.95 -7.61
N ALA A 146 35.24 -21.12 -8.66
CA ALA A 146 36.23 -20.06 -8.82
C ALA A 146 36.35 -19.26 -7.51
N ALA A 147 37.57 -19.11 -7.02
CA ALA A 147 37.88 -18.38 -5.80
C ALA A 147 37.33 -16.95 -5.90
N ILE A 148 36.20 -16.70 -5.26
CA ILE A 148 35.65 -15.36 -5.05
C ILE A 148 36.65 -14.66 -4.13
N SER A 149 37.38 -13.69 -4.67
CA SER A 149 38.28 -12.83 -3.91
C SER A 149 37.58 -12.33 -2.65
N PRO A 150 38.21 -12.41 -1.45
CA PRO A 150 37.59 -11.94 -0.23
C PRO A 150 37.26 -10.46 -0.39
N LEU A 151 35.96 -10.17 -0.36
CA LEU A 151 35.41 -8.83 -0.47
C LEU A 151 35.97 -8.00 0.70
N ARG A 152 37.00 -7.21 0.43
CA ARG A 152 37.63 -6.30 1.40
C ARG A 152 36.58 -5.28 1.87
N ASP A 153 36.39 -5.24 3.18
CA ASP A 153 35.84 -4.12 3.95
C ASP A 153 34.57 -3.47 3.39
N LEU A 154 33.51 -4.26 3.18
CA LEU A 154 32.16 -3.71 3.29
C LEU A 154 31.94 -3.35 4.76
N ASN A 155 32.35 -2.13 5.13
CA ASN A 155 31.94 -1.51 6.38
C ASN A 155 30.41 -1.46 6.33
N VAL A 156 29.76 -2.44 6.96
CA VAL A 156 28.30 -2.56 6.96
C VAL A 156 27.78 -1.32 7.67
N ASP A 157 27.20 -0.41 6.89
CA ASP A 157 26.62 0.84 7.41
C ASP A 157 25.39 0.46 8.25
N VAL A 158 25.57 0.36 9.56
CA VAL A 158 24.50 0.00 10.50
C VAL A 158 23.65 1.26 10.70
N PRO A 159 22.32 1.21 10.44
CA PRO A 159 21.46 2.37 10.61
C PRO A 159 21.48 2.89 12.05
N ILE A 160 21.37 4.22 12.20
CA ILE A 160 21.34 4.86 13.51
C ILE A 160 20.00 4.57 14.17
N ARG A 161 20.04 3.88 15.31
CA ARG A 161 18.85 3.63 16.13
C ARG A 161 18.48 4.89 16.90
N ARG A 162 17.37 5.51 16.52
CA ARG A 162 16.82 6.68 17.23
C ARG A 162 15.95 6.22 18.40
N PRO A 163 15.89 6.98 19.51
CA PRO A 163 14.91 6.72 20.56
C PRO A 163 13.49 6.75 19.99
N LYS A 164 12.67 5.75 20.36
CA LYS A 164 11.27 5.67 19.94
C LYS A 164 10.50 6.88 20.46
N LYS A 165 9.80 7.58 19.56
CA LYS A 165 8.94 8.74 19.83
C LYS A 165 7.66 8.33 20.55
N GLY A 166 7.19 7.09 20.34
CA GLY A 166 5.93 6.61 20.89
C GLY A 166 4.72 7.27 20.23
N LYS A 167 3.64 7.47 21.00
CA LYS A 167 2.36 7.91 20.44
C LYS A 167 2.43 9.33 19.86
N VAL A 168 2.27 9.44 18.54
CA VAL A 168 2.24 10.71 17.82
C VAL A 168 0.94 11.47 18.10
N SER A 169 1.04 12.78 18.36
CA SER A 169 -0.13 13.63 18.55
C SER A 169 -0.83 13.93 17.21
N LEU A 170 -2.17 14.01 17.21
CA LEU A 170 -2.94 14.36 16.00
C LEU A 170 -2.54 15.72 15.43
N ARG A 171 -2.20 16.70 16.28
CA ARG A 171 -1.74 18.03 15.86
C ARG A 171 -0.42 17.96 15.10
N LEU A 172 0.49 17.09 15.54
CA LEU A 172 1.75 16.87 14.83
C LEU A 172 1.48 16.26 13.46
N CYS A 173 0.62 15.25 13.36
CA CYS A 173 0.23 14.66 12.08
C CYS A 173 -0.40 15.69 11.12
N ASP A 174 -1.26 16.57 11.62
CA ASP A 174 -1.86 17.64 10.80
C ASP A 174 -0.79 18.66 10.34
N ALA A 175 0.17 19.01 11.19
CA ALA A 175 1.30 19.85 10.80
C ALA A 175 2.20 19.18 9.75
N LEU A 176 2.45 17.87 9.86
CA LEU A 176 3.19 17.09 8.87
C LEU A 176 2.43 17.00 7.55
N HIS A 177 1.10 16.84 7.58
CA HIS A 177 0.26 16.93 6.39
C HIS A 177 0.50 18.25 5.66
N ASP A 178 0.37 19.39 6.34
CA ASP A 178 0.54 20.71 5.73
C ASP A 178 1.98 20.91 5.21
N LYS A 179 2.99 20.51 5.99
CA LYS A 179 4.41 20.59 5.60
C LYS A 179 4.65 19.85 4.29
N TYR A 180 4.30 18.56 4.23
CA TYR A 180 4.63 17.72 3.07
C TYR A 180 3.70 17.93 1.89
N HIS A 181 2.46 18.34 2.12
CA HIS A 181 1.60 18.78 1.03
C HIS A 181 2.14 20.06 0.37
N SER A 182 2.65 21.01 1.17
CA SER A 182 3.32 22.21 0.65
C SER A 182 4.61 21.86 -0.10
N ALA A 183 5.46 21.00 0.47
CA ALA A 183 6.66 20.49 -0.16
C ALA A 183 6.37 19.81 -1.51
N GLY A 184 5.36 18.93 -1.56
CA GLY A 184 4.92 18.26 -2.78
C GLY A 184 4.50 19.24 -3.89
N ARG A 185 3.82 20.35 -3.54
CA ARG A 185 3.47 21.39 -4.53
C ARG A 185 4.70 22.11 -5.08
N GLN A 186 5.67 22.40 -4.23
CA GLN A 186 6.92 23.06 -4.62
C GLN A 186 7.75 22.17 -5.55
N LEU A 187 7.96 20.92 -5.15
CA LEU A 187 8.69 19.92 -5.93
C LEU A 187 8.00 19.60 -7.26
N LYS A 188 6.67 19.45 -7.26
CA LYS A 188 5.91 19.23 -8.51
C LYS A 188 6.11 20.37 -9.50
N TYR A 189 5.96 21.61 -9.04
CA TYR A 189 6.18 22.78 -9.89
C TYR A 189 7.61 22.84 -10.42
N SER A 190 8.60 22.63 -9.55
CA SER A 190 10.02 22.64 -9.92
C SER A 190 10.33 21.57 -10.96
N GLY A 191 9.86 20.34 -10.73
CA GLY A 191 10.07 19.22 -11.63
C GLY A 191 9.45 19.48 -13.00
N ASP A 192 8.23 20.00 -13.06
CA ASP A 192 7.59 20.42 -14.31
C ASP A 192 8.41 21.52 -15.02
N ALA A 193 8.77 22.59 -14.31
CA ALA A 193 9.52 23.71 -14.87
C ALA A 193 10.88 23.26 -15.43
N ARG A 194 11.60 22.41 -14.70
CA ARG A 194 12.88 21.84 -15.14
C ARG A 194 12.71 20.92 -16.34
N PHE A 195 11.69 20.06 -16.33
CA PHE A 195 11.39 19.17 -17.45
C PHE A 195 11.21 19.98 -18.74
N TRP A 196 10.39 21.04 -18.72
CA TRP A 196 10.20 21.90 -19.89
C TRP A 196 11.44 22.71 -20.29
N SER A 197 12.31 23.04 -19.33
CA SER A 197 13.59 23.71 -19.63
C SER A 197 14.66 22.80 -20.22
N SER A 198 14.44 21.48 -20.18
CA SER A 198 15.39 20.50 -20.72
C SER A 198 15.25 20.27 -22.24
N PHE A 199 14.14 20.72 -22.84
CA PHE A 199 13.97 20.64 -24.29
C PHE A 199 14.99 21.53 -25.03
N PRO A 200 15.35 21.19 -26.28
CA PRO A 200 16.13 22.09 -27.12
C PRO A 200 15.45 23.46 -27.22
N THR A 201 16.21 24.56 -27.22
CA THR A 201 15.67 25.93 -27.31
C THR A 201 14.86 26.19 -28.59
N SER A 202 15.04 25.37 -29.63
CA SER A 202 14.26 25.37 -30.86
C SER A 202 12.89 24.67 -30.74
N SER A 203 12.68 23.88 -29.68
CA SER A 203 11.42 23.17 -29.44
C SER A 203 10.32 24.15 -29.01
N ARG A 204 9.11 23.96 -29.52
CA ARG A 204 7.91 24.68 -29.07
C ARG A 204 7.61 24.47 -27.59
N ASP A 205 8.09 23.37 -27.02
CA ASP A 205 7.84 22.99 -25.64
C ASP A 205 8.90 23.53 -24.67
N PHE A 206 9.97 24.15 -25.17
CA PHE A 206 10.98 24.77 -24.33
C PHE A 206 10.40 25.91 -23.50
N ARG A 207 10.63 25.86 -22.19
CA ARG A 207 10.29 26.94 -21.25
C ARG A 207 11.51 27.26 -20.39
N PRO A 208 12.11 28.45 -20.52
CA PRO A 208 13.26 28.81 -19.68
C PRO A 208 12.82 28.97 -18.21
N ILE A 209 13.66 28.51 -17.30
CA ILE A 209 13.50 28.74 -15.86
C ILE A 209 14.12 30.08 -15.45
N HIS A 210 13.52 30.73 -14.45
CA HIS A 210 14.09 31.92 -13.83
C HIS A 210 15.29 31.48 -12.98
N ASP A 211 16.47 32.06 -13.25
CA ASP A 211 17.74 31.73 -12.60
C ASP A 211 18.17 30.25 -12.79
N PRO A 212 18.54 29.85 -14.03
CA PRO A 212 18.94 28.48 -14.30
C PRO A 212 20.21 28.09 -13.52
N PRO A 213 20.34 26.83 -13.08
CA PRO A 213 21.59 26.35 -12.49
C PRO A 213 22.78 26.62 -13.40
N PRO A 214 23.98 26.91 -12.86
CA PRO A 214 25.17 27.16 -13.66
C PRO A 214 25.42 26.01 -14.65
N PRO A 215 25.83 26.28 -15.91
CA PRO A 215 25.99 25.25 -16.94
C PRO A 215 26.93 24.10 -16.55
N ASN A 216 27.93 24.39 -15.71
CA ASN A 216 28.89 23.41 -15.23
C ASN A 216 28.40 22.57 -14.03
N SER A 217 27.26 22.95 -13.42
CA SER A 217 26.68 22.22 -12.30
C SER A 217 26.10 20.87 -12.74
N LEU A 218 26.16 19.89 -11.84
CA LEU A 218 25.51 18.58 -12.08
C LEU A 218 23.99 18.73 -12.27
N TYR A 219 23.40 19.70 -11.58
CA TYR A 219 21.98 20.06 -11.71
C TYR A 219 21.59 20.47 -13.13
N HIS A 220 22.47 21.20 -13.84
CA HIS A 220 22.25 21.56 -15.24
C HIS A 220 22.51 20.37 -16.16
N LYS A 221 23.63 19.68 -15.98
CA LYS A 221 24.05 18.54 -16.82
C LYS A 221 23.04 17.38 -16.81
N HIS A 222 22.41 17.14 -15.66
CA HIS A 222 21.43 16.08 -15.45
C HIS A 222 19.99 16.62 -15.29
N GLY A 223 19.68 17.78 -15.87
CA GLY A 223 18.42 18.49 -15.65
C GLY A 223 17.16 17.64 -15.88
N GLY A 224 17.14 16.78 -16.91
CA GLY A 224 16.01 15.88 -17.16
C GLY A 224 15.80 14.82 -16.08
N LEU A 225 16.88 14.18 -15.61
CA LEU A 225 16.83 13.20 -14.52
C LEU A 225 16.42 13.87 -13.20
N ILE A 226 16.99 15.03 -12.91
CA ILE A 226 16.64 15.80 -11.71
C ILE A 226 15.17 16.21 -11.74
N ALA A 227 14.64 16.63 -12.88
CA ALA A 227 13.21 16.91 -13.04
C ALA A 227 12.36 15.67 -12.68
N ARG A 228 12.71 14.48 -13.20
CA ARG A 228 12.02 13.21 -12.87
C ARG A 228 12.11 12.88 -11.37
N LEU A 229 13.25 13.10 -10.73
CA LEU A 229 13.43 12.90 -9.28
C LEU A 229 12.59 13.88 -8.46
N GLU A 230 12.52 15.17 -8.83
CA GLU A 230 11.68 16.16 -8.15
C GLU A 230 10.20 15.79 -8.23
N LEU A 231 9.74 15.29 -9.38
CA LEU A 231 8.35 14.83 -9.57
C LEU A 231 8.04 13.58 -8.74
N LEU A 232 9.00 12.67 -8.61
CA LEU A 232 8.87 11.48 -7.77
C LEU A 232 8.88 11.85 -6.28
N ASP A 233 9.76 12.75 -5.84
CA ASP A 233 9.80 13.25 -4.46
C ASP A 233 8.49 13.99 -4.13
N ALA A 234 7.93 14.74 -5.10
CA ALA A 234 6.61 15.35 -4.96
C ALA A 234 5.51 14.31 -4.75
N LEU A 235 5.54 13.20 -5.51
CA LEU A 235 4.57 12.11 -5.37
C LEU A 235 4.67 11.45 -3.99
N VAL A 236 5.88 11.18 -3.51
CA VAL A 236 6.14 10.65 -2.16
C VAL A 236 5.61 11.64 -1.11
N CYS A 237 5.91 12.93 -1.24
CA CYS A 237 5.44 13.97 -0.32
C CYS A 237 3.91 14.08 -0.27
N PHE A 238 3.22 14.06 -1.42
CA PHE A 238 1.77 14.07 -1.46
C PHE A 238 1.18 12.83 -0.80
N THR A 239 1.69 11.65 -1.12
CA THR A 239 1.26 10.38 -0.54
C THR A 239 1.44 10.39 0.97
N TYR A 240 2.61 10.78 1.45
CA TYR A 240 2.93 10.86 2.87
C TYR A 240 2.08 11.91 3.59
N SER A 241 1.78 13.04 2.95
CA SER A 241 0.88 14.05 3.51
C SER A 241 -0.53 13.48 3.72
N ILE A 242 -1.09 12.76 2.74
CA ILE A 242 -2.43 12.16 2.86
C ILE A 242 -2.40 11.06 3.93
N TRP A 243 -1.36 10.24 3.95
CA TRP A 243 -1.15 9.21 4.96
C TRP A 243 -1.13 9.80 6.38
N ASN A 244 -0.40 10.90 6.63
CA ASN A 244 -0.37 11.56 7.94
C ASN A 244 -1.77 11.99 8.42
N ARG A 245 -2.66 12.33 7.49
CA ARG A 245 -4.03 12.71 7.85
C ARG A 245 -4.90 11.48 8.17
N ASP A 246 -4.73 10.39 7.42
CA ASP A 246 -5.60 9.21 7.48
C ASP A 246 -5.14 8.17 8.52
N TYR A 247 -3.82 7.98 8.69
CA TYR A 247 -3.20 6.99 9.58
C TYR A 247 -3.60 7.14 11.06
N PRO A 248 -3.38 8.29 11.73
CA PRO A 248 -3.67 8.42 13.16
C PRO A 248 -5.18 8.39 13.46
N ARG A 249 -6.02 8.60 12.43
CA ARG A 249 -7.48 8.55 12.52
C ARG A 249 -8.04 7.16 12.25
N ARG A 250 -7.20 6.20 11.84
CA ARG A 250 -7.63 4.88 11.33
C ARG A 250 -8.79 5.06 10.36
N ALA A 251 -8.57 5.90 9.36
CA ALA A 251 -9.55 6.20 8.33
C ALA A 251 -8.92 6.07 6.93
N CYS A 252 -9.78 6.03 5.92
CA CYS A 252 -9.39 6.10 4.52
C CYS A 252 -10.42 6.94 3.77
N ASN A 253 -10.07 8.18 3.43
CA ASN A 253 -10.95 9.05 2.65
C ASN A 253 -10.73 8.82 1.15
N ARG A 254 -11.60 8.02 0.51
CA ARG A 254 -11.49 7.66 -0.91
C ARG A 254 -11.39 8.87 -1.84
N ASP A 255 -12.16 9.93 -1.57
CA ASP A 255 -12.16 11.14 -2.40
C ASP A 255 -10.80 11.86 -2.36
N THR A 256 -10.14 11.85 -1.20
CA THR A 256 -8.80 12.44 -1.09
C THR A 256 -7.78 11.62 -1.84
N TRP A 257 -7.79 10.29 -1.69
CA TRP A 257 -6.89 9.41 -2.44
C TRP A 257 -7.14 9.47 -3.95
N ARG A 258 -8.35 9.82 -4.39
CA ARG A 258 -8.65 10.03 -5.81
C ARG A 258 -7.91 11.24 -6.41
N THR A 259 -7.60 12.24 -5.59
CA THR A 259 -6.94 13.47 -6.08
C THR A 259 -5.50 13.24 -6.57
N ILE A 260 -4.83 12.19 -6.08
CA ILE A 260 -3.44 11.86 -6.46
C ILE A 260 -3.35 10.94 -7.69
N GLU A 261 -4.44 10.26 -8.08
CA GLU A 261 -4.46 9.27 -9.17
C GLU A 261 -3.98 9.83 -10.51
N GLY A 262 -4.43 11.03 -10.87
CA GLY A 262 -3.97 11.69 -12.09
C GLY A 262 -2.47 11.96 -12.09
N PHE A 263 -1.89 12.30 -10.94
CA PHE A 263 -0.46 12.52 -10.80
C PHE A 263 0.33 11.21 -10.81
N LEU A 264 -0.20 10.14 -10.20
CA LEU A 264 0.37 8.78 -10.28
C LEU A 264 0.48 8.29 -11.73
N ILE A 265 -0.60 8.39 -12.50
CA ILE A 265 -0.62 7.99 -13.91
C ILE A 265 0.44 8.77 -14.70
N TRP A 266 0.52 10.07 -14.45
CA TRP A 266 1.50 10.92 -15.12
C TRP A 266 2.94 10.55 -14.74
N CYS A 267 3.23 10.32 -13.45
CA CYS A 267 4.54 9.86 -13.01
C CYS A 267 4.90 8.51 -13.65
N LYS A 268 3.98 7.53 -13.67
CA LYS A 268 4.22 6.26 -14.38
C LYS A 268 4.62 6.49 -15.83
N GLY A 269 3.85 7.30 -16.56
CA GLY A 269 4.15 7.63 -17.96
C GLY A 269 5.54 8.22 -18.15
N LYS A 270 5.99 9.11 -17.26
CA LYS A 270 7.32 9.72 -17.31
C LYS A 270 8.47 8.75 -17.02
N TRP A 271 8.21 7.70 -16.25
CA TRP A 271 9.22 6.69 -15.90
C TRP A 271 9.19 5.46 -16.84
N THR A 272 8.14 5.28 -17.64
CA THR A 272 8.03 4.17 -18.62
C THR A 272 8.70 4.48 -19.97
N THR A 273 8.77 5.75 -20.40
CA THR A 273 9.04 6.11 -21.81
C THR A 273 10.50 6.10 -22.27
N GLU A 274 11.48 5.85 -21.40
CA GLU A 274 12.89 5.96 -21.79
C GLU A 274 13.50 4.58 -22.10
N GLU A 275 14.06 4.41 -23.30
CA GLU A 275 14.87 3.25 -23.67
C GLU A 275 16.29 3.42 -23.09
N GLY A 276 16.87 2.35 -22.52
CA GLY A 276 18.22 2.38 -21.92
C GLY A 276 18.29 2.78 -20.44
N VAL A 277 17.17 2.69 -19.72
CA VAL A 277 17.04 3.07 -18.31
C VAL A 277 17.86 2.15 -17.41
N SER A 278 18.65 2.75 -16.51
CA SER A 278 19.43 2.02 -15.51
C SER A 278 18.52 1.21 -14.58
N ASP A 279 19.03 0.13 -14.00
CA ASP A 279 18.23 -0.68 -13.07
C ASP A 279 17.74 0.10 -11.84
N ALA A 280 18.49 1.11 -11.41
CA ALA A 280 18.09 2.00 -10.34
C ALA A 280 16.87 2.85 -10.73
N GLU A 281 16.86 3.39 -11.94
CA GLU A 281 15.73 4.14 -12.45
C GLU A 281 14.50 3.28 -12.69
N ARG A 282 14.68 2.04 -13.17
CA ARG A 282 13.60 1.05 -13.28
C ARG A 282 12.99 0.72 -11.91
N ALA A 283 13.80 0.70 -10.85
CA ALA A 283 13.31 0.51 -9.49
C ALA A 283 12.38 1.66 -9.02
N PHE A 284 12.55 2.88 -9.53
CA PHE A 284 11.61 3.97 -9.24
C PHE A 284 10.25 3.78 -9.91
N LEU A 285 10.19 3.17 -11.09
CA LEU A 285 8.91 2.74 -11.67
C LEU A 285 8.23 1.72 -10.74
N GLY A 286 9.01 0.77 -10.21
CA GLY A 286 8.53 -0.19 -9.22
C GLY A 286 8.03 0.46 -7.94
N LEU A 287 8.69 1.52 -7.46
CA LEU A 287 8.25 2.32 -6.32
C LEU A 287 6.89 3.00 -6.60
N ILE A 288 6.69 3.58 -7.79
CA ILE A 288 5.43 4.23 -8.16
C ILE A 288 4.28 3.20 -8.16
N TYR A 289 4.52 2.01 -8.74
CA TYR A 289 3.57 0.90 -8.67
C TYR A 289 3.30 0.44 -7.23
N MET A 290 4.33 0.39 -6.38
CA MET A 290 4.18 0.05 -4.97
C MET A 290 3.29 1.07 -4.24
N ILE A 291 3.52 2.37 -4.46
CA ILE A 291 2.68 3.44 -3.89
C ILE A 291 1.23 3.24 -4.29
N GLU A 292 0.95 3.03 -5.58
CA GLU A 292 -0.41 2.81 -6.08
C GLU A 292 -1.06 1.56 -5.48
N ALA A 293 -0.33 0.44 -5.42
CA ALA A 293 -0.80 -0.79 -4.81
C ALA A 293 -1.20 -0.59 -3.33
N PHE A 294 -0.38 0.09 -2.55
CA PHE A 294 -0.67 0.33 -1.13
C PHE A 294 -1.82 1.33 -0.92
N ILE A 295 -1.98 2.32 -1.80
CA ILE A 295 -3.15 3.20 -1.80
C ILE A 295 -4.43 2.38 -2.05
N GLN A 296 -4.41 1.49 -3.04
CA GLN A 296 -5.57 0.65 -3.37
C GLN A 296 -5.84 -0.40 -2.26
N GLY A 297 -4.81 -1.07 -1.75
CA GLY A 297 -4.91 -1.97 -0.60
C GLY A 297 -5.55 -1.31 0.62
N ARG A 298 -5.18 -0.05 0.91
CA ARG A 298 -5.83 0.73 1.96
C ARG A 298 -7.31 0.98 1.67
N LYS A 299 -7.68 1.39 0.44
CA LYS A 299 -9.09 1.58 0.06
C LYS A 299 -9.91 0.30 0.26
N ILE A 300 -9.39 -0.85 -0.16
CA ILE A 300 -10.01 -2.19 -0.02
C ILE A 300 -10.28 -2.50 1.45
N VAL A 301 -9.25 -2.46 2.29
CA VAL A 301 -9.36 -2.86 3.70
C VAL A 301 -10.33 -1.97 4.47
N TYR A 302 -10.27 -0.66 4.23
CA TYR A 302 -11.18 0.28 4.91
C TYR A 302 -12.60 0.23 4.35
N ALA A 303 -12.83 -0.15 3.10
CA ALA A 303 -14.17 -0.43 2.58
C ALA A 303 -14.78 -1.68 3.25
N ILE A 304 -13.99 -2.76 3.36
CA ILE A 304 -14.37 -4.00 4.05
C ILE A 304 -14.71 -3.73 5.51
N ARG A 305 -13.81 -3.07 6.24
CA ARG A 305 -14.01 -2.72 7.66
C ARG A 305 -15.14 -1.72 7.90
N GLY A 306 -15.36 -0.80 6.96
CA GLY A 306 -16.30 0.30 7.13
C GLY A 306 -17.77 -0.10 7.00
N HIS A 307 -18.12 -0.88 5.98
CA HIS A 307 -19.53 -1.24 5.74
C HIS A 307 -19.69 -2.59 5.04
N LEU A 308 -18.80 -2.94 4.11
CA LEU A 308 -19.03 -4.07 3.21
C LEU A 308 -19.09 -5.41 3.95
N SER A 309 -18.26 -5.62 4.98
CA SER A 309 -18.35 -6.85 5.79
C SER A 309 -19.70 -6.97 6.49
N ASN A 310 -20.27 -5.87 7.00
CA ASN A 310 -21.55 -5.89 7.69
C ASN A 310 -22.69 -6.17 6.71
N GLU A 311 -22.70 -5.50 5.56
CA GLU A 311 -23.73 -5.70 4.53
C GLU A 311 -23.72 -7.14 3.96
N VAL A 312 -22.53 -7.70 3.72
CA VAL A 312 -22.40 -9.10 3.27
C VAL A 312 -22.84 -10.08 4.36
N ASN A 313 -22.49 -9.83 5.62
CA ASN A 313 -22.93 -10.66 6.75
C ASN A 313 -24.45 -10.59 6.96
N GLU A 314 -25.05 -9.41 6.83
CA GLU A 314 -26.51 -9.22 6.88
C GLU A 314 -27.20 -9.99 5.75
N LEU A 315 -26.68 -9.90 4.52
CA LEU A 315 -27.18 -10.67 3.38
C LEU A 315 -27.06 -12.18 3.64
N HIS A 316 -25.91 -12.65 4.12
CA HIS A 316 -25.68 -14.05 4.47
C HIS A 316 -26.64 -14.54 5.55
N ASN A 317 -26.85 -13.76 6.61
CA ASN A 317 -27.76 -14.10 7.70
C ASN A 317 -29.23 -14.12 7.23
N SER A 318 -29.63 -13.17 6.38
CA SER A 318 -30.95 -13.16 5.76
C SER A 318 -31.17 -14.41 4.92
N MET A 319 -30.22 -14.74 4.05
CA MET A 319 -30.27 -15.91 3.18
C MET A 319 -30.30 -17.21 4.00
N SER A 320 -29.43 -17.36 5.00
CA SER A 320 -29.39 -18.52 5.89
C SER A 320 -30.72 -18.71 6.63
N LYS A 321 -31.34 -17.62 7.13
CA LYS A 321 -32.66 -17.68 7.77
C LYS A 321 -33.76 -18.14 6.81
N LYS A 322 -33.76 -17.66 5.56
CA LYS A 322 -34.74 -18.08 4.55
C LYS A 322 -34.54 -19.53 4.12
N VAL A 323 -33.29 -19.97 3.95
CA VAL A 323 -32.95 -21.37 3.68
C VAL A 323 -33.43 -22.27 4.82
N ALA A 324 -33.16 -21.90 6.08
CA ALA A 324 -33.64 -22.66 7.23
C ALA A 324 -35.18 -22.72 7.29
N THR A 325 -35.86 -21.60 7.00
CA THR A 325 -37.33 -21.55 6.96
C THR A 325 -37.90 -22.45 5.86
N ALA A 326 -37.30 -22.42 4.66
CA ALA A 326 -37.70 -23.28 3.55
C ALA A 326 -37.48 -24.76 3.86
N ALA A 327 -36.35 -25.10 4.49
CA ALA A 327 -36.06 -26.46 4.94
C ALA A 327 -37.11 -26.97 5.93
N THR A 328 -37.39 -26.18 6.99
CA THR A 328 -38.40 -26.54 7.99
C THR A 328 -39.79 -26.69 7.36
N THR A 329 -40.19 -25.76 6.50
CA THR A 329 -41.49 -25.81 5.80
C THR A 329 -41.62 -27.05 4.92
N ALA A 330 -40.55 -27.43 4.22
CA ALA A 330 -40.53 -28.62 3.38
C ALA A 330 -40.61 -29.91 4.22
N ILE A 331 -39.87 -29.98 5.32
CA ILE A 331 -39.90 -31.13 6.24
C ILE A 331 -41.28 -31.26 6.90
N GLU A 332 -41.90 -30.16 7.33
CA GLU A 332 -43.25 -30.16 7.90
C GLU A 332 -44.32 -30.57 6.88
N GLY A 333 -44.09 -30.27 5.59
CA GLY A 333 -44.96 -30.66 4.48
C GLY A 333 -44.92 -32.15 4.12
N ASP A 334 -43.86 -32.87 4.52
CA ASP A 334 -43.71 -34.32 4.30
C ASP A 334 -43.70 -35.09 5.63
N PRO A 335 -44.79 -35.80 5.99
CA PRO A 335 -44.87 -36.51 7.25
C PRO A 335 -43.80 -37.60 7.44
N VAL A 336 -43.27 -38.18 6.34
CA VAL A 336 -42.21 -39.19 6.40
C VAL A 336 -40.88 -38.55 6.80
N SER A 337 -40.61 -37.37 6.26
CA SER A 337 -39.40 -36.60 6.58
C SER A 337 -39.47 -36.01 7.99
N ALA A 338 -40.62 -35.44 8.39
CA ALA A 338 -40.81 -34.92 9.74
C ALA A 338 -40.52 -35.97 10.83
N ALA A 339 -41.00 -37.20 10.63
CA ALA A 339 -40.74 -38.33 11.54
C ALA A 339 -39.25 -38.70 11.59
N SER A 340 -38.57 -38.70 10.44
CA SER A 340 -37.14 -39.05 10.33
C SER A 340 -36.22 -38.04 11.03
N PHE A 341 -36.63 -36.77 11.11
CA PHE A 341 -35.90 -35.71 11.81
C PHE A 341 -36.37 -35.47 13.25
N GLY A 342 -37.31 -36.27 13.75
CA GLY A 342 -37.80 -36.18 15.12
C GLY A 342 -38.48 -34.84 15.45
N ILE A 343 -39.00 -34.13 14.44
CA ILE A 343 -39.75 -32.88 14.64
C ILE A 343 -41.16 -33.29 15.12
N PRO A 344 -41.57 -32.95 16.36
CA PRO A 344 -42.87 -33.33 16.88
C PRO A 344 -43.95 -32.60 16.09
N ASN A 345 -44.56 -33.30 15.14
CA ASN A 345 -45.63 -32.75 14.33
C ASN A 345 -46.81 -32.44 15.26
N GLY A 346 -47.08 -31.15 15.50
CA GLY A 346 -47.98 -30.63 16.55
C GLY A 346 -49.46 -30.99 16.42
N LYS A 347 -49.81 -31.95 15.57
CA LYS A 347 -51.10 -32.63 15.59
C LYS A 347 -50.86 -34.05 16.06
N ALA A 348 -50.79 -34.22 17.38
CA ALA A 348 -51.17 -35.51 17.94
C ALA A 348 -52.56 -35.86 17.33
N PRO A 349 -52.74 -37.03 16.71
CA PRO A 349 -54.08 -37.46 16.32
C PRO A 349 -55.00 -37.29 17.52
N PRO A 350 -56.27 -36.86 17.36
CA PRO A 350 -57.18 -36.64 18.47
C PRO A 350 -57.31 -37.95 19.25
N MET A 351 -56.49 -38.09 20.29
CA MET A 351 -56.55 -39.24 21.16
C MET A 351 -57.79 -39.04 22.00
N LEU A 352 -58.63 -40.08 21.98
CA LEU A 352 -59.83 -40.19 22.79
C LEU A 352 -59.55 -39.76 24.24
N PRO A 353 -60.50 -39.06 24.90
CA PRO A 353 -60.35 -38.62 26.28
C PRO A 353 -60.21 -39.86 27.17
N SER A 354 -59.00 -40.11 27.66
CA SER A 354 -58.78 -41.11 28.70
C SER A 354 -58.94 -40.43 30.06
N PRO A 355 -59.63 -41.09 31.00
CA PRO A 355 -60.09 -40.49 32.25
C PRO A 355 -58.95 -40.23 33.24
N SER A 356 -59.17 -39.21 34.05
CA SER A 356 -58.39 -38.74 35.19
C SER A 356 -57.78 -39.86 36.05
N SER A 357 -56.48 -39.77 36.30
CA SER A 357 -55.83 -40.44 37.43
C SER A 357 -54.92 -39.44 38.14
N ALA A 358 -55.33 -39.09 39.35
CA ALA A 358 -54.62 -38.27 40.30
C ALA A 358 -53.62 -39.12 41.11
N ASN A 359 -52.65 -38.42 41.72
CA ASN A 359 -51.61 -38.85 42.68
C ASN A 359 -50.30 -39.39 42.09
N SER A 360 -49.21 -38.63 42.24
CA SER A 360 -48.30 -38.82 43.40
C SER A 360 -47.24 -37.72 43.49
N THR A 361 -46.83 -37.50 44.72
CA THR A 361 -45.99 -36.44 45.30
C THR A 361 -44.51 -36.47 44.91
N PRO A 362 -43.79 -35.35 45.15
CA PRO A 362 -42.38 -35.19 44.82
C PRO A 362 -41.48 -35.76 45.93
N VAL A 363 -40.36 -36.37 45.55
CA VAL A 363 -39.25 -36.64 46.48
C VAL A 363 -37.96 -36.07 45.91
N ASN A 364 -37.45 -35.08 46.66
CA ASN A 364 -36.08 -34.57 46.64
C ASN A 364 -35.06 -35.71 46.65
N ARG A 365 -33.97 -35.52 45.91
CA ARG A 365 -32.66 -36.00 46.38
C ARG A 365 -31.54 -35.08 45.85
N GLU A 366 -31.06 -34.24 46.76
CA GLU A 366 -29.74 -33.62 46.71
C GLU A 366 -28.65 -34.67 47.04
N ASP A 367 -27.39 -34.28 46.80
CA ASP A 367 -26.11 -34.95 47.06
C ASP A 367 -25.50 -35.85 45.97
N GLY A 368 -24.54 -35.26 45.23
CA GLY A 368 -23.59 -35.94 44.37
C GLY A 368 -22.49 -35.00 43.85
N THR A 369 -21.37 -34.96 44.56
CA THR A 369 -20.13 -34.19 44.32
C THR A 369 -19.56 -34.36 42.90
N PRO A 370 -19.08 -33.32 42.18
CA PRO A 370 -18.39 -33.53 40.92
C PRO A 370 -16.94 -33.92 41.20
N ASN A 371 -16.61 -35.19 41.03
CA ASN A 371 -15.24 -35.67 41.13
C ASN A 371 -14.50 -35.40 39.82
N ASN A 372 -13.52 -34.50 39.90
CA ASN A 372 -12.65 -34.08 38.83
C ASN A 372 -11.54 -35.14 38.62
N SER A 373 -11.84 -36.22 37.89
CA SER A 373 -10.83 -37.20 37.49
C SER A 373 -10.40 -36.98 36.04
N ASN A 374 -9.29 -36.25 35.90
CA ASN A 374 -8.38 -36.26 34.77
C ASN A 374 -8.15 -37.69 34.27
N SER A 375 -8.94 -38.10 33.28
CA SER A 375 -8.74 -39.34 32.55
C SER A 375 -8.16 -38.96 31.20
N ALA A 376 -6.86 -39.23 31.05
CA ALA A 376 -6.15 -39.18 29.79
C ALA A 376 -6.74 -40.23 28.83
N ASN A 377 -7.91 -39.93 28.25
CA ASN A 377 -8.53 -40.77 27.25
C ASN A 377 -8.03 -40.29 25.87
N ARG A 378 -6.87 -40.82 25.46
CA ARG A 378 -6.47 -40.84 24.05
C ARG A 378 -7.48 -41.71 23.31
N GLN A 379 -8.62 -41.12 22.93
CA GLN A 379 -9.48 -41.71 21.92
C GLN A 379 -8.67 -41.74 20.63
N ALA A 380 -8.33 -42.96 20.20
CA ALA A 380 -7.82 -43.23 18.87
C ALA A 380 -8.85 -42.66 17.87
N GLY A 381 -8.49 -41.57 17.20
CA GLY A 381 -9.31 -40.93 16.18
C GLY A 381 -9.49 -41.88 15.00
N GLY A 382 -10.58 -42.64 15.03
CA GLY A 382 -11.08 -43.31 13.84
C GLY A 382 -11.31 -42.25 12.75
N PRO A 383 -11.01 -42.54 11.47
CA PRO A 383 -11.21 -41.60 10.38
C PRO A 383 -12.68 -41.19 10.36
N SER A 384 -12.95 -39.93 10.71
CA SER A 384 -14.26 -39.32 10.55
C SER A 384 -14.63 -39.45 9.08
N ARG A 385 -15.60 -40.33 8.78
CA ARG A 385 -16.19 -40.44 7.43
C ARG A 385 -16.89 -39.11 7.16
N GLN A 386 -16.18 -38.18 6.52
CA GLN A 386 -16.79 -36.98 5.99
C GLN A 386 -17.80 -37.40 4.92
N ILE A 387 -19.08 -37.13 5.18
CA ILE A 387 -20.15 -37.35 4.23
C ILE A 387 -19.92 -36.37 3.07
N THR A 388 -19.71 -36.88 1.86
CA THR A 388 -19.56 -36.06 0.66
C THR A 388 -20.89 -35.36 0.37
N TYR A 389 -20.95 -34.06 0.65
CA TYR A 389 -22.11 -33.23 0.34
C TYR A 389 -22.20 -32.96 -1.18
N THR A 390 -23.32 -33.32 -1.81
CA THR A 390 -23.57 -33.11 -3.26
C THR A 390 -24.77 -32.22 -3.55
N GLY A 391 -25.24 -31.45 -2.56
CA GLY A 391 -26.42 -30.59 -2.70
C GLY A 391 -26.14 -29.32 -3.52
N SER A 392 -27.21 -28.73 -4.05
CA SER A 392 -27.17 -27.49 -4.84
C SER A 392 -26.96 -26.23 -3.98
N VAL A 393 -27.16 -26.33 -2.68
CA VAL A 393 -27.05 -25.23 -1.72
C VAL A 393 -25.63 -25.19 -1.15
N PRO A 394 -24.97 -24.03 -1.03
CA PRO A 394 -23.68 -23.95 -0.35
C PRO A 394 -23.75 -24.56 1.06
N PHE A 395 -22.79 -25.42 1.42
CA PHE A 395 -22.82 -26.18 2.68
C PHE A 395 -22.94 -25.28 3.93
N ASN A 396 -22.34 -24.08 3.90
CA ASN A 396 -22.41 -23.09 4.98
C ASN A 396 -23.79 -22.44 5.15
N LEU A 397 -24.69 -22.56 4.17
CA LEU A 397 -26.07 -22.09 4.26
C LEU A 397 -27.03 -23.19 4.71
N VAL A 398 -26.60 -24.46 4.68
CA VAL A 398 -27.42 -25.59 5.14
C VAL A 398 -27.60 -25.50 6.66
N PRO A 399 -28.83 -25.61 7.18
CA PRO A 399 -29.08 -25.57 8.61
C PRO A 399 -28.27 -26.62 9.38
N GLU A 400 -27.72 -26.21 10.53
CA GLU A 400 -26.81 -27.05 11.32
C GLU A 400 -27.45 -28.37 11.78
N TYR A 401 -28.76 -28.38 12.01
CA TYR A 401 -29.48 -29.61 12.38
C TYR A 401 -29.54 -30.64 11.24
N LEU A 402 -29.51 -30.20 9.98
CA LEU A 402 -29.44 -31.08 8.81
C LEU A 402 -28.02 -31.58 8.57
N THR A 403 -27.01 -30.75 8.80
CA THR A 403 -25.60 -31.14 8.62
C THR A 403 -25.12 -32.11 9.71
N LYS A 404 -25.69 -32.03 10.91
CA LYS A 404 -25.41 -32.97 12.01
C LYS A 404 -26.21 -34.27 11.94
N SER A 405 -27.23 -34.34 11.08
CA SER A 405 -28.03 -35.55 10.94
C SER A 405 -27.25 -36.64 10.21
N LEU A 406 -27.37 -37.88 10.68
CA LEU A 406 -26.85 -39.06 9.98
C LEU A 406 -27.73 -39.45 8.78
N THR A 407 -28.96 -38.94 8.73
CA THR A 407 -29.87 -39.17 7.61
C THR A 407 -29.53 -38.25 6.45
N PRO A 408 -29.44 -38.78 5.21
CA PRO A 408 -29.32 -37.95 4.02
C PRO A 408 -30.48 -36.94 3.93
N ILE A 409 -30.18 -35.72 3.52
CA ILE A 409 -31.19 -34.68 3.33
C ILE A 409 -32.13 -35.10 2.18
N PRO A 410 -33.45 -35.20 2.38
CA PRO A 410 -34.38 -35.58 1.32
C PRO A 410 -34.34 -34.58 0.15
N ASN A 411 -34.49 -35.10 -1.08
CA ASN A 411 -34.36 -34.28 -2.30
C ASN A 411 -35.33 -33.09 -2.32
N HIS A 412 -36.60 -33.28 -1.93
CA HIS A 412 -37.57 -32.18 -1.93
C HIS A 412 -37.21 -31.05 -0.95
N VAL A 413 -36.55 -31.38 0.17
CA VAL A 413 -36.04 -30.37 1.13
C VAL A 413 -34.86 -29.62 0.49
N MET A 414 -33.96 -30.34 -0.20
CA MET A 414 -32.86 -29.73 -0.94
C MET A 414 -33.36 -28.80 -2.06
N ASP A 415 -34.37 -29.23 -2.80
CA ASP A 415 -35.01 -28.43 -3.86
C ASP A 415 -35.67 -27.17 -3.28
N ALA A 416 -36.38 -27.30 -2.15
CA ALA A 416 -37.00 -26.16 -1.47
C ALA A 416 -35.95 -25.15 -0.96
N MET A 417 -34.85 -25.63 -0.37
CA MET A 417 -33.73 -24.78 0.03
C MET A 417 -33.05 -24.11 -1.18
N GLY A 418 -32.87 -24.85 -2.29
CA GLY A 418 -32.27 -24.34 -3.53
C GLY A 418 -33.14 -23.33 -4.27
N ALA A 419 -34.46 -23.36 -4.06
CA ALA A 419 -35.40 -22.39 -4.61
C ALA A 419 -35.40 -21.03 -3.87
N VAL A 420 -34.70 -20.92 -2.74
CA VAL A 420 -34.62 -19.66 -1.97
C VAL A 420 -33.88 -18.59 -2.77
N THR A 421 -34.51 -17.42 -2.90
CA THR A 421 -33.92 -16.24 -3.54
C THR A 421 -33.83 -15.06 -2.56
N GLU A 422 -32.76 -14.28 -2.67
CA GLU A 422 -32.50 -13.10 -1.85
C GLU A 422 -32.24 -11.88 -2.75
N THR A 423 -32.85 -10.74 -2.43
CA THR A 423 -32.62 -9.51 -3.19
C THR A 423 -31.35 -8.81 -2.69
N ILE A 424 -30.39 -8.61 -3.58
CA ILE A 424 -29.15 -7.90 -3.28
C ILE A 424 -29.34 -6.40 -3.51
N ASN A 425 -28.94 -5.58 -2.54
CA ASN A 425 -28.98 -4.13 -2.66
C ASN A 425 -28.08 -3.65 -3.83
N PRO A 426 -28.57 -2.82 -4.76
CA PRO A 426 -27.75 -2.29 -5.85
C PRO A 426 -26.47 -1.57 -5.40
N THR A 427 -26.51 -0.91 -4.23
CA THR A 427 -25.33 -0.27 -3.63
C THR A 427 -24.27 -1.31 -3.24
N LEU A 428 -24.69 -2.44 -2.64
CA LEU A 428 -23.78 -3.54 -2.30
C LEU A 428 -23.13 -4.13 -3.56
N VAL A 429 -23.91 -4.33 -4.63
CA VAL A 429 -23.37 -4.80 -5.93
C VAL A 429 -22.32 -3.83 -6.48
N SER A 430 -22.59 -2.52 -6.40
CA SER A 430 -21.62 -1.49 -6.82
C SER A 430 -20.35 -1.54 -5.97
N SER A 431 -20.47 -1.63 -4.64
CA SER A 431 -19.33 -1.72 -3.73
C SER A 431 -18.49 -2.99 -3.96
N LEU A 432 -19.13 -4.13 -4.22
CA LEU A 432 -18.43 -5.39 -4.55
C LEU A 432 -17.70 -5.29 -5.90
N LYS A 433 -18.31 -4.63 -6.89
CA LYS A 433 -17.66 -4.36 -8.17
C LYS A 433 -16.43 -3.47 -8.00
N GLU A 434 -16.54 -2.37 -7.25
CA GLU A 434 -15.42 -1.48 -6.94
C GLU A 434 -14.31 -2.23 -6.19
N LEU A 435 -14.66 -3.04 -5.18
CA LEU A 435 -13.70 -3.86 -4.44
C LEU A 435 -12.93 -4.80 -5.37
N THR A 436 -13.63 -5.44 -6.32
CA THR A 436 -13.02 -6.37 -7.28
C THR A 436 -12.06 -5.65 -8.21
N LEU A 437 -12.43 -4.45 -8.70
CA LEU A 437 -11.57 -3.63 -9.54
C LEU A 437 -10.33 -3.13 -8.78
N ASP A 438 -10.51 -2.64 -7.55
CA ASP A 438 -9.41 -2.21 -6.69
C ASP A 438 -8.46 -3.40 -6.39
N PHE A 439 -9.00 -4.61 -6.16
CA PHE A 439 -8.21 -5.81 -5.91
C PHE A 439 -7.39 -6.25 -7.13
N GLN A 440 -7.99 -6.24 -8.32
CA GLN A 440 -7.29 -6.52 -9.57
C GLN A 440 -6.18 -5.49 -9.82
N GLY A 441 -6.49 -4.20 -9.63
CA GLY A 441 -5.51 -3.12 -9.73
C GLY A 441 -4.35 -3.30 -8.75
N THR A 442 -4.65 -3.66 -7.50
CA THR A 442 -3.65 -3.86 -6.44
C THR A 442 -2.71 -5.01 -6.81
N THR A 443 -3.27 -6.12 -7.25
CA THR A 443 -2.50 -7.31 -7.68
C THR A 443 -1.60 -6.99 -8.85
N TRP A 444 -2.13 -6.30 -9.87
CA TRP A 444 -1.34 -5.90 -11.04
C TRP A 444 -0.20 -4.94 -10.67
N CYS A 445 -0.48 -3.92 -9.86
CA CYS A 445 0.53 -2.98 -9.39
C CYS A 445 1.61 -3.66 -8.54
N LEU A 446 1.24 -4.59 -7.63
CA LEU A 446 2.22 -5.33 -6.83
C LEU A 446 3.13 -6.20 -7.71
N ASN A 447 2.57 -6.90 -8.70
CA ASN A 447 3.38 -7.71 -9.61
C ASN A 447 4.36 -6.83 -10.41
N SER A 448 3.86 -5.75 -11.01
CA SER A 448 4.72 -4.79 -11.75
C SER A 448 5.78 -4.14 -10.85
N SER A 449 5.45 -3.89 -9.59
CA SER A 449 6.39 -3.40 -8.59
C SER A 449 7.49 -4.42 -8.29
N GLN A 450 7.14 -5.68 -8.00
CA GLN A 450 8.10 -6.73 -7.66
C GLN A 450 9.06 -7.08 -8.81
N ASP A 451 8.59 -6.98 -10.04
CA ASP A 451 9.40 -7.20 -11.25
C ASP A 451 10.54 -6.18 -11.39
N THR A 452 10.35 -4.97 -10.85
CA THR A 452 11.26 -3.83 -11.06
C THR A 452 11.95 -3.34 -9.78
N LEU A 453 11.31 -3.53 -8.62
CA LEU A 453 11.77 -3.16 -7.29
C LEU A 453 11.67 -4.37 -6.37
N ASN A 454 12.82 -4.98 -6.08
CA ASN A 454 12.96 -6.11 -5.18
C ASN A 454 14.26 -5.98 -4.36
N LEU A 455 14.43 -6.82 -3.33
CA LEU A 455 15.58 -6.77 -2.43
C LEU A 455 16.95 -6.89 -3.16
N PRO A 456 17.13 -7.78 -4.16
CA PRO A 456 18.36 -7.80 -4.96
C PRO A 456 18.65 -6.47 -5.68
N THR A 457 17.65 -5.87 -6.32
CA THR A 457 17.79 -4.56 -6.99
C THR A 457 18.15 -3.48 -5.97
N LEU A 458 17.49 -3.45 -4.81
CA LEU A 458 17.82 -2.51 -3.74
C LEU A 458 19.24 -2.68 -3.24
N ARG A 459 19.67 -3.90 -2.93
CA ARG A 459 21.03 -4.15 -2.46
C ARG A 459 22.11 -3.65 -3.42
N ARG A 460 21.85 -3.76 -4.73
CA ARG A 460 22.79 -3.37 -5.78
C ARG A 460 22.75 -1.88 -6.10
N CYS A 461 21.55 -1.30 -6.21
CA CYS A 461 21.33 0.05 -6.70
C CYS A 461 21.17 1.10 -5.58
N PHE A 462 20.76 0.66 -4.39
CA PHE A 462 20.47 1.49 -3.21
C PHE A 462 21.01 0.82 -1.93
N PRO A 463 22.32 0.50 -1.87
CA PRO A 463 22.91 -0.28 -0.78
C PRO A 463 22.69 0.34 0.61
N LYS A 464 22.65 1.68 0.74
CA LYS A 464 22.39 2.34 2.03
C LYS A 464 20.94 2.16 2.44
N THR A 465 20.01 2.43 1.54
CA THR A 465 18.58 2.22 1.78
C THR A 465 18.30 0.76 2.13
N TRP A 466 18.91 -0.18 1.40
CA TRP A 466 18.84 -1.61 1.69
C TRP A 466 19.37 -1.95 3.10
N ALA A 467 20.55 -1.46 3.48
CA ALA A 467 21.12 -1.70 4.80
C ALA A 467 20.21 -1.16 5.92
N ARG A 468 19.66 0.04 5.75
CA ARG A 468 18.69 0.65 6.68
C ARG A 468 17.45 -0.22 6.90
N MET A 469 17.00 -0.95 5.87
CA MET A 469 15.84 -1.85 5.95
C MET A 469 16.20 -3.22 6.52
N MET A 470 17.35 -3.79 6.18
CA MET A 470 17.73 -5.14 6.61
C MET A 470 18.21 -5.22 8.05
N PHE A 471 18.79 -4.12 8.57
CA PHE A 471 19.33 -4.06 9.94
C PHE A 471 18.42 -3.30 10.90
N THR A 472 17.14 -3.18 10.55
CA THR A 472 16.12 -2.50 11.34
C THR A 472 15.67 -3.33 12.54
N THR A 473 15.35 -2.64 13.63
CA THR A 473 14.63 -3.19 14.78
C THR A 473 13.17 -2.73 14.85
N LEU A 474 12.75 -1.93 13.88
CA LEU A 474 11.38 -1.45 13.78
C LEU A 474 10.47 -2.57 13.26
N THR A 475 9.22 -2.54 13.69
CA THR A 475 8.18 -3.47 13.24
C THR A 475 7.31 -2.83 12.16
N SER A 476 6.53 -3.64 11.46
CA SER A 476 5.57 -3.16 10.44
C SER A 476 4.57 -2.14 10.98
N THR A 477 4.28 -2.15 12.29
CA THR A 477 3.33 -1.22 12.93
C THR A 477 3.92 0.12 13.35
N GLU A 478 5.24 0.29 13.25
CA GLU A 478 5.98 1.46 13.74
C GLU A 478 6.27 2.50 12.64
N GLU A 479 5.39 2.60 11.64
CA GLU A 479 5.52 3.53 10.47
C GLU A 479 5.71 5.01 10.84
N HIS A 480 5.32 5.39 12.06
CA HIS A 480 5.37 6.76 12.55
C HIS A 480 6.67 7.11 13.30
N GLU A 481 7.51 6.10 13.59
CA GLU A 481 8.73 6.28 14.37
C GLU A 481 9.82 7.05 13.59
N PRO A 482 10.18 6.66 12.36
CA PRO A 482 11.21 7.38 11.60
C PRO A 482 10.78 8.82 11.28
N ASP A 483 11.75 9.73 11.29
CA ASP A 483 11.52 11.04 10.69
C ASP A 483 11.66 10.92 9.16
N PHE A 484 10.78 11.60 8.44
CA PHE A 484 10.73 11.56 6.99
C PHE A 484 11.96 12.19 6.35
N GLU A 485 12.64 13.09 7.06
CA GLU A 485 13.91 13.70 6.63
C GLU A 485 15.15 12.95 7.18
N ASP A 486 15.00 11.85 7.93
CA ASP A 486 16.14 11.12 8.48
C ASP A 486 16.81 10.27 7.39
N GLU A 487 18.02 10.66 7.00
CA GLU A 487 18.82 9.94 6.00
C GLU A 487 19.58 8.73 6.59
N GLU A 488 19.75 8.67 7.91
CA GLU A 488 20.63 7.71 8.59
C GLU A 488 19.87 6.71 9.49
N GLY A 489 18.64 7.06 9.86
CA GLY A 489 17.79 6.27 10.75
C GLY A 489 17.33 4.93 10.15
N GLU A 490 16.81 4.07 11.01
CA GLU A 490 16.22 2.78 10.61
C GLU A 490 15.05 2.94 9.62
N LEU A 491 14.91 1.99 8.70
CA LEU A 491 13.77 1.86 7.78
C LEU A 491 13.20 0.46 7.89
N PHE A 492 11.97 0.24 7.42
CA PHE A 492 11.38 -1.10 7.37
C PHE A 492 10.94 -1.39 5.94
N TRP A 493 11.20 -2.62 5.48
CA TRP A 493 10.74 -3.07 4.16
C TRP A 493 9.22 -3.24 4.19
N PRO A 494 8.44 -2.51 3.35
CA PRO A 494 6.98 -2.63 3.35
C PRO A 494 6.54 -4.08 3.13
N ASP A 495 5.67 -4.58 4.01
CA ASP A 495 5.13 -5.94 3.91
C ASP A 495 3.96 -6.01 2.90
N GLN A 496 3.00 -6.91 3.09
CA GLN A 496 1.85 -7.05 2.20
C GLN A 496 0.86 -5.88 2.34
N ALA A 497 0.50 -5.28 1.20
CA ALA A 497 -0.54 -4.24 1.12
C ALA A 497 -1.94 -4.71 1.59
N VAL A 498 -2.13 -6.02 1.79
CA VAL A 498 -3.37 -6.66 2.24
C VAL A 498 -3.84 -6.18 3.62
N THR A 499 -2.94 -5.64 4.43
CA THR A 499 -3.28 -5.12 5.77
C THR A 499 -3.91 -3.72 5.71
N GLY A 500 -3.76 -3.01 4.58
CA GLY A 500 -4.14 -1.61 4.41
C GLY A 500 -3.21 -0.63 5.11
N GLU A 501 -2.12 -1.12 5.70
CA GLU A 501 -1.05 -0.36 6.35
C GLU A 501 0.27 -0.55 5.57
N GLY A 502 1.35 0.07 6.04
CA GLY A 502 2.68 0.03 5.41
C GLY A 502 2.95 1.14 4.37
N LEU A 503 1.96 1.97 4.04
CA LEU A 503 2.14 3.06 3.07
C LEU A 503 3.12 4.13 3.58
N GLY A 504 3.22 4.34 4.90
CA GLY A 504 4.24 5.19 5.50
C GLY A 504 5.64 4.66 5.23
N TRP A 505 5.85 3.35 5.37
CA TRP A 505 7.11 2.69 5.02
C TRP A 505 7.46 2.84 3.53
N VAL A 506 6.49 2.69 2.63
CA VAL A 506 6.71 2.89 1.19
C VAL A 506 7.18 4.33 0.92
N CYS A 507 6.60 5.31 1.60
CA CYS A 507 7.00 6.71 1.45
C CYS A 507 8.42 6.97 1.98
N LEU A 508 8.75 6.45 3.16
CA LEU A 508 10.07 6.59 3.78
C LEU A 508 11.17 5.90 2.96
N MET A 509 10.90 4.69 2.48
CA MET A 509 11.77 3.98 1.54
C MET A 509 11.95 4.78 0.26
N GLY A 510 10.86 5.29 -0.32
CA GLY A 510 10.90 6.11 -1.53
C GLY A 510 11.77 7.35 -1.36
N LYS A 511 11.62 8.07 -0.23
CA LYS A 511 12.46 9.23 0.10
C LYS A 511 13.94 8.85 0.19
N ALA A 512 14.27 7.77 0.89
CA ALA A 512 15.64 7.29 1.04
C ALA A 512 16.27 6.90 -0.32
N MET A 513 15.53 6.18 -1.17
CA MET A 513 15.98 5.80 -2.52
C MET A 513 16.28 7.04 -3.37
N ILE A 514 15.40 8.05 -3.34
CA ILE A 514 15.57 9.29 -4.11
C ILE A 514 16.82 10.05 -3.65
N MET A 515 17.03 10.20 -2.34
CA MET A 515 18.18 10.92 -1.79
C MET A 515 19.49 10.20 -2.07
N GLU A 516 19.52 8.87 -1.91
CA GLU A 516 20.71 8.05 -2.20
C GLU A 516 21.10 8.10 -3.67
N PHE A 517 20.14 7.87 -4.57
CA PHE A 517 20.39 7.87 -6.01
C PHE A 517 20.64 9.26 -6.57
N GLY A 518 19.96 10.29 -6.05
CA GLY A 518 20.07 11.66 -6.55
C GLY A 518 21.39 12.34 -6.18
N LYS A 519 22.04 11.92 -5.07
CA LYS A 519 23.24 12.58 -4.53
C LYS A 519 24.42 12.64 -5.51
N PRO A 520 24.79 11.57 -6.25
CA PRO A 520 25.80 11.64 -7.32
C PRO A 520 25.48 12.63 -8.44
N TYR A 521 24.21 12.93 -8.69
CA TYR A 521 23.76 13.90 -9.70
C TYR A 521 23.58 15.31 -9.13
N GLY A 522 23.93 15.50 -7.86
CA GLY A 522 23.82 16.77 -7.16
C GLY A 522 22.38 17.16 -6.78
N TYR A 523 21.44 16.20 -6.73
CA TYR A 523 20.07 16.44 -6.27
C TYR A 523 20.05 17.02 -4.85
N LYS A 524 19.21 18.04 -4.61
CA LYS A 524 19.16 18.79 -3.34
C LYS A 524 17.77 18.80 -2.69
N SER A 525 16.83 17.99 -3.18
CA SER A 525 15.44 18.01 -2.73
C SER A 525 14.86 19.45 -2.67
N LEU A 526 14.21 19.83 -1.57
CA LEU A 526 13.57 21.15 -1.40
C LEU A 526 14.54 22.33 -1.54
N ASP A 527 15.82 22.16 -1.18
CA ASP A 527 16.83 23.21 -1.30
C ASP A 527 17.19 23.51 -2.77
N GLY A 528 16.85 22.60 -3.68
CA GLY A 528 17.07 22.74 -5.12
C GLY A 528 15.85 23.19 -5.92
N VAL A 529 14.72 23.49 -5.28
CA VAL A 529 13.44 23.79 -5.96
C VAL A 529 13.51 25.11 -6.74
N VAL A 530 13.00 25.11 -7.97
CA VAL A 530 12.72 26.33 -8.73
C VAL A 530 11.48 27.01 -8.13
N PRO A 531 11.60 28.24 -7.59
CA PRO A 531 10.47 28.92 -6.96
C PRO A 531 9.40 29.26 -8.00
N LYS A 532 8.14 29.01 -7.66
CA LYS A 532 7.01 29.47 -8.48
C LYS A 532 7.06 31.00 -8.59
N PRO A 533 7.03 31.60 -9.79
CA PRO A 533 6.93 33.03 -9.98
C PRO A 533 5.76 33.55 -9.14
N ARG A 534 6.04 34.51 -8.26
CA ARG A 534 4.98 35.20 -7.53
C ARG A 534 4.18 35.94 -8.60
N GLU A 535 2.89 35.62 -8.70
CA GLU A 535 1.96 36.46 -9.45
C GLU A 535 2.06 37.85 -8.82
N SER A 536 2.80 38.74 -9.47
CA SER A 536 2.91 40.14 -9.08
C SER A 536 1.49 40.69 -9.17
N GLY A 537 0.79 40.67 -8.04
CA GLY A 537 -0.61 41.03 -7.98
C GLY A 537 -0.81 42.41 -8.63
N PRO A 538 -1.91 42.62 -9.37
CA PRO A 538 -2.14 43.84 -10.17
C PRO A 538 -2.33 45.13 -9.34
N GLY A 539 -1.85 45.21 -8.09
CA GLY A 539 -2.06 46.33 -7.17
C GLY A 539 -0.82 46.85 -6.44
N SER A 540 0.38 46.39 -6.79
CA SER A 540 1.64 46.93 -6.23
C SER A 540 2.37 47.83 -7.25
N THR A 541 1.63 48.66 -7.98
CA THR A 541 2.16 49.93 -8.47
C THR A 541 2.31 50.85 -7.28
N SER A 542 3.41 50.69 -6.52
CA SER A 542 4.03 51.82 -5.84
C SER A 542 4.49 52.78 -6.93
N ALA A 543 3.55 53.63 -7.37
CA ALA A 543 3.86 54.79 -8.17
C ALA A 543 4.98 55.57 -7.46
N PRO A 544 6.09 55.90 -8.14
CA PRO A 544 7.09 56.77 -7.57
C PRO A 544 6.49 58.18 -7.42
N GLY A 545 6.20 58.57 -6.17
CA GLY A 545 5.97 59.95 -5.75
C GLY A 545 4.87 60.73 -6.47
N GLN A 546 3.64 60.69 -5.92
CA GLN A 546 2.73 61.84 -6.03
C GLN A 546 2.56 62.48 -4.65
N PRO A 547 2.71 63.81 -4.51
CA PRO A 547 2.61 64.49 -3.24
C PRO A 547 1.17 64.46 -2.72
N SER A 548 1.07 64.21 -1.42
CA SER A 548 -0.13 64.18 -0.61
C SER A 548 -1.08 65.35 -0.88
N ASN A 549 -2.31 65.05 -1.27
CA ASN A 549 -3.43 65.95 -1.06
C ASN A 549 -4.46 65.27 -0.16
N GLN A 550 -4.50 65.74 1.09
CA GLN A 550 -5.57 65.47 2.05
C GLN A 550 -6.91 65.88 1.43
N ARG A 551 -7.89 64.98 1.42
CA ARG A 551 -9.30 65.37 1.48
C ARG A 551 -10.11 64.36 2.30
N SER A 552 -10.59 64.88 3.41
CA SER A 552 -11.59 64.37 4.32
C SER A 552 -12.96 64.17 3.64
N SER A 553 -13.60 63.04 3.91
CA SER A 553 -15.07 62.85 3.82
C SER A 553 -15.48 61.69 4.74
N THR A 554 -15.99 61.96 5.95
CA THR A 554 -17.43 62.08 6.30
C THR A 554 -18.33 60.96 5.79
N SER A 555 -18.45 59.90 6.62
CA SER A 555 -19.70 59.37 7.18
C SER A 555 -21.02 59.80 6.52
N SER A 556 -21.68 58.85 5.86
CA SER A 556 -23.14 58.64 5.94
C SER A 556 -23.52 57.28 5.35
N GLY A 557 -24.12 56.41 6.17
CA GLY A 557 -24.81 55.21 5.71
C GLY A 557 -26.28 55.50 5.36
N PRO A 558 -26.99 54.58 4.69
CA PRO A 558 -28.44 54.60 4.65
C PRO A 558 -29.08 53.42 5.41
N PRO A 559 -30.35 53.56 5.82
CA PRO A 559 -31.04 52.61 6.69
C PRO A 559 -31.86 51.55 5.92
N ARG A 560 -32.08 50.44 6.64
CA ARG A 560 -32.95 49.27 6.40
C ARG A 560 -32.46 48.22 5.41
#